data_AF-A0A3M1R6U4-F1
#
_entry.id   AF-A0A3M1R6U4-F1
#
_cell.length_a   1.000
_cell.length_b   1.000
_cell.length_c   1.000
_cell.angle_alpha   90.00
_cell.angle_beta   90.00
_cell.angle_gamma   90.00
#
_symmetry.space_group_name_H-M   'P 1'
#
loop_
_entity.id
_entity.type
_entity.pdbx_description
1 polymer ?
#
loop_
_entity_poly.entity_id
_entity_poly.type
_entity_poly.pdbx_seq_one_letter_code
_entity_poly.pdbx_strand_id
1 'polypeptide(L)'
;MVLGLASAAQAGYAPYKLVGVVDGSPADLAAKVESALTGAGFKVVGKYSPGEQPQSQMVVVATDPQLLQAIAQVGDNTGFAAGLRVGLWKNESGKVEITYENPEYIHRAYFRKRAIPQLAASLAKRLGAALATVAGGNMDKGFGGDLSEKKLVKYHYMVGMQRFEDVVKCGEFSSFQEAISTIDRNLAAGKGGCKLVYKIQIPG
;
A
#
# COMPACT_ATOMS: atom_id res chain seq x y z
N MET A 1 -16.81 -42.44 20.57
CA MET A 1 -15.72 -41.44 20.63
C MET A 1 -15.86 -40.54 19.42
N VAL A 2 -16.52 -39.38 19.56
CA VAL A 2 -16.73 -38.45 18.45
C VAL A 2 -15.45 -37.62 18.34
N LEU A 3 -14.62 -37.90 17.34
CA LEU A 3 -13.50 -37.03 16.98
C LEU A 3 -14.08 -35.69 16.48
N GLY A 4 -13.95 -34.66 17.31
CA GLY A 4 -14.24 -33.29 16.89
C GLY A 4 -13.26 -32.86 15.81
N LEU A 5 -13.77 -32.50 14.64
CA LEU A 5 -13.02 -31.79 13.62
C LEU A 5 -12.63 -30.42 14.19
N ALA A 6 -11.38 -30.29 14.63
CA ALA A 6 -10.79 -28.98 14.89
C ALA A 6 -10.72 -28.23 13.54
N SER A 7 -11.65 -27.30 13.31
CA SER A 7 -11.53 -26.36 12.22
C SER A 7 -10.29 -25.51 12.50
N ALA A 8 -9.22 -25.69 11.73
CA ALA A 8 -8.11 -24.75 11.73
C ALA A 8 -8.69 -23.35 11.45
N ALA A 9 -8.60 -22.45 12.44
CA ALA A 9 -8.92 -21.06 12.21
C ALA A 9 -7.94 -20.56 11.14
N GLN A 10 -8.46 -20.24 9.96
CA GLN A 10 -7.65 -19.66 8.89
C GLN A 10 -7.00 -18.39 9.45
N ALA A 11 -5.66 -18.39 9.58
CA ALA A 11 -4.91 -17.21 9.97
C ALA A 11 -5.35 -16.05 9.08
N GLY A 12 -5.81 -14.98 9.71
CA GLY A 12 -6.24 -13.83 8.95
C GLY A 12 -5.09 -12.84 8.75
N TYR A 13 -5.39 -11.80 7.99
CA TYR A 13 -4.43 -10.84 7.52
C TYR A 13 -4.73 -9.49 8.16
N ALA A 14 -3.72 -8.93 8.82
CA ALA A 14 -3.75 -7.53 9.21
C ALA A 14 -3.46 -6.62 8.01
N PRO A 15 -4.13 -5.46 7.88
CA PRO A 15 -3.90 -4.52 6.78
C PRO A 15 -2.52 -3.84 6.83
N TYR A 16 -1.95 -3.70 8.02
CA TYR A 16 -0.66 -3.05 8.23
C TYR A 16 0.26 -3.92 9.06
N LYS A 17 1.57 -3.71 8.88
CA LYS A 17 2.62 -4.38 9.64
C LYS A 17 3.59 -3.35 10.23
N LEU A 18 3.88 -3.47 11.51
CA LEU A 18 4.94 -2.76 12.21
C LEU A 18 6.24 -3.56 12.07
N VAL A 19 7.27 -2.89 11.55
CA VAL A 19 8.61 -3.46 11.35
C VAL A 19 9.48 -3.24 12.57
N GLY A 20 9.45 -2.04 13.13
CA GLY A 20 10.26 -1.68 14.28
C GLY A 20 10.04 -0.24 14.73
N VAL A 21 10.62 0.07 15.89
CA VAL A 21 10.59 1.39 16.51
C VAL A 21 12.04 1.83 16.72
N VAL A 22 12.44 2.93 16.09
CA VAL A 22 13.84 3.36 16.04
C VAL A 22 13.99 4.83 16.39
N ASP A 23 15.20 5.23 16.77
CA ASP A 23 15.55 6.63 16.95
C ASP A 23 15.82 7.33 15.61
N GLY A 24 15.65 8.66 15.59
CA GLY A 24 15.89 9.50 14.42
C GLY A 24 14.70 10.38 14.04
N SER A 25 14.79 11.06 12.90
CA SER A 25 13.69 11.83 12.33
C SER A 25 12.95 11.03 11.25
N PRO A 26 11.63 11.22 11.07
CA PRO A 26 10.90 10.62 9.95
C PRO A 26 11.49 10.98 8.58
N ALA A 27 12.03 12.18 8.42
CA ALA A 27 12.65 12.63 7.17
C ALA A 27 13.93 11.85 6.84
N ASP A 28 14.84 11.67 7.81
CA ASP A 28 16.08 10.91 7.60
C ASP A 28 15.80 9.43 7.35
N LEU A 29 14.85 8.87 8.09
CA LEU A 29 14.42 7.49 7.91
C LEU A 29 13.75 7.28 6.55
N ALA A 30 13.03 8.28 6.01
CA ALA A 30 12.43 8.20 4.68
C ALA A 30 13.48 8.00 3.58
N ALA A 31 14.63 8.67 3.68
CA ALA A 31 15.74 8.49 2.74
C ALA A 31 16.38 7.10 2.84
N LYS A 32 16.53 6.58 4.07
CA LYS A 32 17.03 5.21 4.30
C LYS A 32 16.05 4.16 3.78
N VAL A 33 14.75 4.34 4.02
CA VAL A 33 13.68 3.50 3.48
C VAL A 33 13.73 3.51 1.95
N GLU A 34 13.79 4.67 1.32
CA GLU A 34 13.86 4.75 -0.14
C GLU A 34 15.05 3.96 -0.72
N SER A 35 16.21 4.08 -0.07
CA SER A 35 17.42 3.35 -0.46
C SER A 35 17.25 1.83 -0.29
N ALA A 36 16.69 1.39 0.84
CA ALA A 36 16.42 -0.03 1.11
C ALA A 36 15.40 -0.63 0.13
N LEU A 37 14.33 0.11 -0.17
CA LEU A 37 13.30 -0.32 -1.13
C LEU A 37 13.88 -0.44 -2.54
N THR A 38 14.65 0.55 -2.98
CA THR A 38 15.31 0.53 -4.29
C THR A 38 16.29 -0.63 -4.39
N GLY A 39 17.09 -0.87 -3.35
CA GLY A 39 17.99 -2.03 -3.28
C GLY A 39 17.27 -3.38 -3.31
N ALA A 40 16.01 -3.44 -2.87
CA ALA A 40 15.15 -4.63 -2.94
C ALA A 40 14.34 -4.75 -4.25
N GLY A 41 14.62 -3.89 -5.24
CA GLY A 41 14.00 -3.91 -6.57
C GLY A 41 12.65 -3.19 -6.67
N PHE A 42 12.23 -2.49 -5.63
CA PHE A 42 11.04 -1.63 -5.70
C PHE A 42 11.40 -0.29 -6.36
N LYS A 43 10.41 0.33 -7.00
CA LYS A 43 10.51 1.69 -7.51
C LYS A 43 9.80 2.64 -6.55
N VAL A 44 10.54 3.54 -5.92
CA VAL A 44 9.96 4.64 -5.14
C VAL A 44 9.39 5.69 -6.10
N VAL A 45 8.11 6.03 -5.93
CA VAL A 45 7.34 6.90 -6.84
C VAL A 45 6.92 8.22 -6.20
N GLY A 46 7.08 8.34 -4.88
CA GLY A 46 6.89 9.60 -4.18
C GLY A 46 7.13 9.50 -2.68
N LYS A 47 7.27 10.66 -2.07
CA LYS A 47 7.44 10.84 -0.62
C LYS A 47 6.68 12.09 -0.21
N TYR A 48 5.98 12.03 0.91
CA TYR A 48 5.24 13.20 1.41
C TYR A 48 5.02 13.14 2.91
N SER A 49 4.71 14.29 3.49
CA SER A 49 4.29 14.40 4.87
C SER A 49 2.80 14.76 4.91
N PRO A 50 1.94 13.87 5.43
CA PRO A 50 0.55 14.22 5.70
C PRO A 50 0.46 15.44 6.63
N GLY A 51 -0.37 16.41 6.28
CA GLY A 51 -0.52 17.66 7.05
C GLY A 51 0.72 18.57 7.08
N GLU A 52 1.72 18.32 6.23
CA GLU A 52 2.97 19.11 6.17
C GLU A 52 3.76 19.10 7.48
N GLN A 53 3.78 17.95 8.18
CA GLN A 53 4.47 17.74 9.45
C GLN A 53 5.66 16.77 9.32
N PRO A 54 6.71 17.08 8.55
CA PRO A 54 7.79 16.14 8.23
C PRO A 54 8.62 15.73 9.46
N GLN A 55 8.53 16.50 10.54
CA GLN A 55 9.16 16.16 11.83
C GLN A 55 8.42 15.07 12.61
N SER A 56 7.13 14.88 12.31
CA SER A 56 6.24 13.95 13.02
C SER A 56 5.84 12.76 12.15
N GLN A 57 5.65 12.95 10.84
CA GLN A 57 5.19 11.88 9.96
C GLN A 57 5.62 12.05 8.51
N MET A 58 5.98 10.93 7.90
CA MET A 58 6.34 10.82 6.50
C MET A 58 5.75 9.52 5.93
N VAL A 59 5.41 9.55 4.65
CA VAL A 59 5.00 8.38 3.87
C VAL A 59 5.91 8.26 2.66
N VAL A 60 6.47 7.06 2.46
CA VAL A 60 7.19 6.68 1.25
C VAL A 60 6.28 5.75 0.44
N VAL A 61 6.06 6.09 -0.83
CA VAL A 61 5.22 5.29 -1.74
C VAL A 61 6.13 4.59 -2.73
N ALA A 62 5.99 3.28 -2.83
CA ALA A 62 6.73 2.45 -3.77
C ALA A 62 5.80 1.58 -4.61
N THR A 63 6.34 1.05 -5.71
CA THR A 63 5.67 0.08 -6.57
C THR A 63 6.66 -0.99 -7.00
N ASP A 64 6.15 -2.05 -7.62
CA ASP A 64 6.95 -3.18 -8.10
C ASP A 64 6.57 -3.52 -9.55
N PRO A 65 7.54 -3.76 -10.45
CA PRO A 65 7.24 -4.07 -11.85
C PRO A 65 6.32 -5.28 -12.04
N GLN A 66 6.45 -6.34 -11.23
CA GLN A 66 5.59 -7.53 -11.31
C GLN A 66 4.18 -7.21 -10.84
N LEU A 67 4.03 -6.34 -9.83
CA LEU A 67 2.73 -5.84 -9.40
C LEU A 67 2.05 -5.04 -10.52
N LEU A 68 2.78 -4.13 -11.17
CA LEU A 68 2.24 -3.33 -12.28
C LEU A 68 1.83 -4.22 -13.47
N GLN A 69 2.62 -5.24 -13.79
CA GLN A 69 2.28 -6.20 -14.83
C GLN A 69 1.02 -7.01 -14.49
N ALA A 70 0.88 -7.45 -13.23
CA ALA A 70 -0.32 -8.14 -12.77
C ALA A 70 -1.56 -7.24 -12.85
N ILE A 71 -1.43 -5.96 -12.47
CA ILE A 71 -2.52 -4.97 -12.60
C ILE A 71 -2.90 -4.78 -14.06
N ALA A 72 -1.93 -4.62 -14.96
CA ALA A 72 -2.18 -4.47 -16.39
C ALA A 72 -2.92 -5.67 -17.00
N GLN A 73 -2.52 -6.89 -16.61
CA GLN A 73 -3.15 -8.13 -17.08
C GLN A 73 -4.56 -8.34 -16.53
N VAL A 74 -4.81 -7.94 -15.28
CA VAL A 74 -6.10 -8.14 -14.62
C VAL A 74 -7.10 -7.03 -14.95
N GLY A 75 -6.64 -5.79 -15.07
CA GLY A 75 -7.45 -4.63 -15.43
C GLY A 75 -8.35 -4.10 -14.31
N ASP A 76 -9.33 -3.29 -14.70
CA ASP A 76 -10.31 -2.63 -13.84
C ASP A 76 -9.69 -1.84 -12.67
N ASN A 77 -10.39 -1.85 -11.53
CA ASN A 77 -10.03 -1.15 -10.30
C ASN A 77 -8.80 -1.75 -9.58
N THR A 78 -8.13 -2.78 -10.13
CA THR A 78 -6.92 -3.33 -9.49
C THR A 78 -5.77 -2.34 -9.44
N GLY A 79 -5.82 -1.27 -10.25
CA GLY A 79 -4.89 -0.14 -10.20
C GLY A 79 -4.78 0.52 -8.83
N PHE A 80 -5.79 0.42 -7.95
CA PHE A 80 -5.70 0.94 -6.59
C PHE A 80 -4.66 0.23 -5.71
N ALA A 81 -4.25 -0.99 -6.09
CA ALA A 81 -3.19 -1.73 -5.40
C ALA A 81 -1.77 -1.28 -5.79
N ALA A 82 -1.60 -0.42 -6.81
CA ALA A 82 -0.31 -0.19 -7.45
C ALA A 82 0.73 0.47 -6.53
N GLY A 83 0.29 1.28 -5.56
CA GLY A 83 1.15 1.95 -4.60
C GLY A 83 1.15 1.23 -3.27
N LEU A 84 2.32 0.77 -2.84
CA LEU A 84 2.60 0.22 -1.52
C LEU A 84 3.14 1.35 -0.63
N ARG A 85 2.49 1.63 0.49
CA ARG A 85 2.89 2.71 1.40
C ARG A 85 3.69 2.19 2.58
N VAL A 86 4.76 2.92 2.88
CA VAL A 86 5.54 2.80 4.12
C VAL A 86 5.32 4.06 4.93
N GLY A 87 4.77 3.90 6.14
CA GLY A 87 4.53 4.97 7.10
C GLY A 87 5.70 5.09 8.08
N LEU A 88 6.12 6.32 8.33
CA LEU A 88 7.08 6.71 9.34
C LEU A 88 6.39 7.68 10.27
N TRP A 89 6.13 7.26 11.50
CA TRP A 89 5.38 8.08 12.46
C TRP A 89 6.16 8.21 13.75
N LYS A 90 6.35 9.44 14.21
CA LYS A 90 6.99 9.74 15.49
C LYS A 90 5.95 9.58 16.60
N ASN A 91 6.14 8.58 17.44
CA ASN A 91 5.26 8.28 18.54
C ASN A 91 5.48 9.21 19.74
N GLU A 92 4.63 9.06 20.76
CA GLU A 92 4.63 9.91 21.96
C GLU A 92 5.95 9.82 22.76
N SER A 93 6.68 8.72 22.63
CA SER A 93 8.01 8.55 23.24
C SER A 93 9.13 9.22 22.43
N GLY A 94 8.81 9.88 21.32
CA GLY A 94 9.77 10.56 20.45
C GLY A 94 10.52 9.64 19.49
N LYS A 95 10.21 8.33 19.45
CA LYS A 95 10.78 7.35 18.52
C LYS A 95 9.93 7.23 17.27
N VAL A 96 10.51 6.76 16.17
CA VAL A 96 9.82 6.59 14.89
C VAL A 96 9.42 5.13 14.69
N GLU A 97 8.13 4.90 14.50
CA GLU A 97 7.57 3.63 14.08
C GLU A 97 7.64 3.50 12.57
N ILE A 98 8.22 2.39 12.10
CA ILE A 98 8.28 2.04 10.68
C ILE A 98 7.20 1.02 10.41
N THR A 99 6.19 1.41 9.63
CA THR A 99 5.04 0.57 9.28
C THR A 99 4.88 0.46 7.77
N TYR A 100 4.21 -0.57 7.29
CA TYR A 100 3.87 -0.68 5.88
C TYR A 100 2.50 -1.34 5.67
N GLU A 101 1.86 -1.00 4.55
CA GLU A 101 0.67 -1.69 4.05
C GLU A 101 1.01 -3.13 3.69
N ASN A 102 0.33 -4.10 4.30
CA ASN A 102 0.57 -5.52 4.07
C ASN A 102 0.14 -5.91 2.64
N PRO A 103 1.08 -6.26 1.73
CA PRO A 103 0.73 -6.59 0.35
C PRO A 103 -0.24 -7.77 0.25
N GLU A 104 -0.18 -8.72 1.19
CA GLU A 104 -1.11 -9.86 1.23
C GLU A 104 -2.56 -9.48 1.51
N TYR A 105 -2.76 -8.45 2.33
CA TYR A 105 -4.09 -7.88 2.60
C TYR A 105 -4.56 -7.06 1.40
N ILE A 106 -3.74 -6.09 0.98
CA ILE A 106 -4.06 -5.12 -0.07
C ILE A 106 -4.35 -5.83 -1.39
N HIS A 107 -3.54 -6.82 -1.76
CA HIS A 107 -3.74 -7.58 -2.99
C HIS A 107 -5.06 -8.37 -2.95
N ARG A 108 -5.44 -8.96 -1.81
CA ARG A 108 -6.73 -9.67 -1.67
C ARG A 108 -7.91 -8.72 -1.66
N ALA A 109 -7.77 -7.54 -1.06
CA ALA A 109 -8.81 -6.52 -1.05
C ALA A 109 -9.10 -5.99 -2.47
N TYR A 110 -8.06 -5.69 -3.26
CA TYR A 110 -8.23 -5.05 -4.56
C TYR A 110 -8.36 -6.02 -5.74
N PHE A 111 -7.63 -7.14 -5.75
CA PHE A 111 -7.78 -8.15 -6.80
C PHE A 111 -8.96 -9.11 -6.53
N ARG A 112 -9.39 -9.23 -5.26
CA ARG A 112 -10.51 -10.08 -4.84
C ARG A 112 -10.34 -11.52 -5.33
N LYS A 113 -11.30 -12.04 -6.10
CA LYS A 113 -11.24 -13.40 -6.67
C LYS A 113 -10.06 -13.62 -7.62
N ARG A 114 -9.42 -12.55 -8.08
CA ARG A 114 -8.28 -12.56 -9.02
C ARG A 114 -6.94 -12.36 -8.29
N ALA A 115 -6.91 -12.51 -6.96
CA ALA A 115 -5.69 -12.38 -6.18
C ALA A 115 -4.64 -13.41 -6.63
N ILE A 116 -3.37 -13.02 -6.54
CA ILE A 116 -2.21 -13.85 -6.89
C ILE A 116 -1.39 -14.02 -5.60
N PRO A 117 -1.73 -15.01 -4.75
CA PRO A 117 -1.17 -15.10 -3.38
C PRO A 117 0.36 -15.16 -3.36
N GLN A 118 0.98 -15.85 -4.32
CA GLN A 118 2.44 -15.98 -4.39
C GLN A 118 3.13 -14.64 -4.68
N LEU A 119 2.54 -13.81 -5.55
CA LEU A 119 3.05 -12.47 -5.81
C LEU A 119 2.94 -11.61 -4.54
N ALA A 120 1.77 -11.62 -3.89
CA ALA A 120 1.53 -10.85 -2.69
C ALA A 120 2.46 -11.25 -1.53
N ALA A 121 2.67 -12.55 -1.31
CA ALA A 121 3.58 -13.08 -0.30
C ALA A 121 5.04 -12.73 -0.60
N SER A 122 5.45 -12.81 -1.87
CA SER A 122 6.79 -12.39 -2.32
C SER A 122 7.04 -10.90 -2.07
N LEU A 123 6.07 -10.05 -2.42
CA LEU A 123 6.12 -8.60 -2.16
C LEU A 123 6.21 -8.32 -0.65
N ALA A 124 5.35 -8.96 0.16
CA ALA A 124 5.35 -8.79 1.61
C ALA A 124 6.70 -9.18 2.24
N LYS A 125 7.25 -10.33 1.83
CA LYS A 125 8.55 -10.81 2.30
C LYS A 125 9.69 -9.85 1.92
N ARG A 126 9.75 -9.41 0.67
CA ARG A 126 10.79 -8.48 0.20
C ARG A 126 10.68 -7.11 0.88
N LEU A 127 9.46 -6.59 1.01
CA LEU A 127 9.19 -5.30 1.66
C LEU A 127 9.58 -5.33 3.14
N GLY A 128 9.13 -6.36 3.88
CA GLY A 128 9.50 -6.55 5.28
C GLY A 128 11.01 -6.70 5.46
N ALA A 129 11.68 -7.50 4.62
CA ALA A 129 13.14 -7.68 4.69
C ALA A 129 13.91 -6.38 4.40
N ALA A 130 13.49 -5.60 3.39
CA ALA A 130 14.10 -4.31 3.09
C ALA A 130 13.96 -3.34 4.26
N LEU A 131 12.76 -3.20 4.82
CA LEU A 131 12.51 -2.29 5.94
C LEU A 131 13.22 -2.75 7.22
N ALA A 132 13.41 -4.05 7.41
CA ALA A 132 14.13 -4.59 8.54
C ALA A 132 15.59 -4.11 8.60
N THR A 133 16.22 -3.88 7.44
CA THR A 133 17.58 -3.30 7.37
C THR A 133 17.65 -1.89 7.94
N VAL A 134 16.55 -1.12 7.83
CA VAL A 134 16.44 0.23 8.37
C VAL A 134 16.09 0.19 9.85
N ALA A 135 15.21 -0.73 10.24
CA ALA A 135 14.74 -0.89 11.61
C ALA A 135 15.73 -1.62 12.54
N GLY A 136 16.77 -2.27 11.99
CA GLY A 136 17.68 -3.13 12.76
C GLY A 136 17.07 -4.48 13.18
N GLY A 137 15.96 -4.89 12.56
CA GLY A 137 15.21 -6.09 12.89
C GLY A 137 13.82 -6.08 12.24
N ASN A 138 13.07 -7.18 12.37
CA ASN A 138 11.70 -7.26 11.87
C ASN A 138 10.76 -7.80 12.96
N MET A 139 9.95 -6.92 13.53
CA MET A 139 8.90 -7.31 14.47
C MET A 139 7.76 -8.08 13.79
N ASP A 140 7.55 -7.86 12.49
CA ASP A 140 6.46 -8.42 11.67
C ASP A 140 5.07 -8.40 12.35
N LYS A 141 4.80 -7.35 13.14
CA LYS A 141 3.60 -7.28 13.98
C LYS A 141 2.44 -6.66 13.21
N GLY A 142 1.39 -7.45 12.95
CA GLY A 142 0.16 -6.97 12.32
C GLY A 142 -0.67 -6.03 13.20
N PHE A 143 -1.31 -5.02 12.61
CA PHE A 143 -2.29 -4.14 13.28
C PHE A 143 -3.34 -3.59 12.31
N GLY A 144 -4.38 -2.94 12.86
CA GLY A 144 -5.50 -2.40 12.09
C GLY A 144 -6.66 -3.38 11.90
N GLY A 145 -6.74 -4.41 12.74
CA GLY A 145 -7.71 -5.49 12.64
C GLY A 145 -7.16 -6.73 11.94
N ASP A 146 -7.99 -7.74 11.81
CA ASP A 146 -7.62 -9.02 11.21
C ASP A 146 -8.83 -9.59 10.44
N LEU A 147 -8.64 -9.87 9.15
CA LEU A 147 -9.64 -10.49 8.29
C LEU A 147 -9.12 -11.77 7.64
N SER A 148 -9.93 -12.82 7.68
CA SER A 148 -9.67 -14.02 6.90
C SER A 148 -9.76 -13.75 5.40
N GLU A 149 -9.08 -14.57 4.60
CA GLU A 149 -9.10 -14.47 3.14
C GLU A 149 -10.53 -14.43 2.56
N LYS A 150 -11.42 -15.28 3.08
CA LYS A 150 -12.83 -15.34 2.65
C LYS A 150 -13.56 -14.01 2.90
N LYS A 151 -13.23 -13.31 3.99
CA LYS A 151 -13.80 -12.00 4.32
C LYS A 151 -13.21 -10.91 3.43
N LEU A 152 -11.91 -10.96 3.13
CA LEU A 152 -11.24 -9.98 2.27
C LEU A 152 -11.80 -9.96 0.85
N VAL A 153 -11.99 -11.13 0.24
CA VAL A 153 -12.54 -11.24 -1.12
C VAL A 153 -13.96 -10.67 -1.23
N LYS A 154 -14.69 -10.65 -0.12
CA LYS A 154 -16.09 -10.18 -0.02
C LYS A 154 -16.22 -8.87 0.74
N TYR A 155 -15.11 -8.19 1.03
CA TYR A 155 -15.13 -7.05 1.92
C TYR A 155 -15.99 -5.92 1.35
N HIS A 156 -16.88 -5.42 2.19
CA HIS A 156 -17.68 -4.21 2.01
C HIS A 156 -17.94 -3.65 3.41
N TYR A 157 -17.98 -2.32 3.54
CA TYR A 157 -18.04 -1.68 4.85
C TYR A 157 -19.36 -1.99 5.58
N MET A 158 -20.50 -1.70 4.96
CA MET A 158 -21.83 -2.01 5.48
C MET A 158 -22.78 -2.42 4.35
N VAL A 159 -23.81 -3.20 4.68
CA VAL A 159 -24.92 -3.51 3.77
C VAL A 159 -25.57 -2.19 3.35
N GLY A 160 -25.72 -1.97 2.03
CA GLY A 160 -26.30 -0.75 1.47
C GLY A 160 -25.29 0.37 1.17
N MET A 161 -24.00 0.19 1.49
CA MET A 161 -22.92 1.10 1.06
C MET A 161 -22.25 0.66 -0.24
N GLN A 162 -21.56 1.60 -0.90
CA GLN A 162 -20.82 1.38 -2.14
C GLN A 162 -19.88 0.18 -2.05
N ARG A 163 -19.91 -0.64 -3.09
CA ARG A 163 -18.98 -1.76 -3.29
C ARG A 163 -17.70 -1.27 -3.94
N PHE A 164 -16.71 -2.15 -3.97
CA PHE A 164 -15.45 -1.90 -4.66
C PHE A 164 -15.62 -1.61 -6.16
N GLU A 165 -16.66 -2.13 -6.79
CA GLU A 165 -16.99 -1.82 -8.20
C GLU A 165 -17.65 -0.45 -8.39
N ASP A 166 -18.21 0.15 -7.33
CA ASP A 166 -19.03 1.37 -7.43
C ASP A 166 -18.15 2.63 -7.44
N VAL A 167 -17.25 2.72 -8.42
CA VAL A 167 -16.34 3.86 -8.57
C VAL A 167 -17.08 5.10 -9.06
N VAL A 168 -16.74 6.24 -8.47
CA VAL A 168 -17.21 7.54 -8.93
C VAL A 168 -16.46 7.90 -10.22
N LYS A 169 -17.19 7.99 -11.34
CA LYS A 169 -16.63 8.43 -12.62
C LYS A 169 -16.38 9.94 -12.57
N CYS A 170 -15.11 10.34 -12.48
CA CYS A 170 -14.71 11.75 -12.42
C CYS A 170 -14.73 12.46 -13.78
N GLY A 171 -14.69 11.71 -14.89
CA GLY A 171 -14.65 12.26 -16.24
C GLY A 171 -14.48 11.17 -17.30
N GLU A 172 -14.58 11.58 -18.56
CA GLU A 172 -14.32 10.76 -19.75
C GLU A 172 -13.51 11.58 -20.74
N PHE A 173 -12.60 10.93 -21.46
CA PHE A 173 -11.68 11.58 -22.39
C PHE A 173 -11.60 10.75 -23.66
N SER A 174 -11.27 11.39 -24.79
CA SER A 174 -11.17 10.70 -26.08
C SER A 174 -9.96 9.79 -26.17
N SER A 175 -8.94 10.02 -25.34
CA SER A 175 -7.74 9.19 -25.27
C SER A 175 -7.08 9.25 -23.89
N PHE A 176 -6.24 8.25 -23.59
CA PHE A 176 -5.41 8.24 -22.39
C PHE A 176 -4.49 9.47 -22.31
N GLN A 177 -3.89 9.87 -23.43
CA GLN A 177 -2.99 11.01 -23.48
C GLN A 177 -3.71 12.33 -23.15
N GLU A 178 -4.94 12.50 -23.65
CA GLU A 178 -5.76 13.67 -23.31
C GLU A 178 -6.12 13.70 -21.82
N ALA A 179 -6.49 12.55 -21.25
CA ALA A 179 -6.80 12.42 -19.83
C ALA A 179 -5.60 12.83 -18.96
N ILE A 180 -4.42 12.25 -19.24
CA ILE A 180 -3.19 12.54 -18.49
C ILE A 180 -2.79 14.00 -18.64
N SER A 181 -2.80 14.56 -19.86
CA SER A 181 -2.46 15.97 -20.09
C SER A 181 -3.39 16.92 -19.34
N THR A 182 -4.69 16.62 -19.30
CA THR A 182 -5.67 17.43 -18.58
C THR A 182 -5.44 17.40 -17.07
N ILE A 183 -5.21 16.20 -16.52
CA ILE A 183 -4.91 16.03 -15.08
C ILE A 183 -3.62 16.76 -14.71
N ASP A 184 -2.54 16.54 -15.45
CA ASP A 184 -1.23 17.14 -15.18
C ASP A 184 -1.31 18.67 -15.23
N ARG A 185 -2.03 19.24 -16.22
CA ARG A 185 -2.24 20.69 -16.34
C ARG A 185 -3.03 21.27 -15.16
N ASN A 186 -4.09 20.59 -14.73
CA ASN A 186 -4.91 21.05 -13.60
C ASN A 186 -4.14 20.99 -12.27
N LEU A 187 -3.32 19.94 -12.08
CA LEU A 187 -2.43 19.82 -10.91
C LEU A 187 -1.35 20.90 -10.92
N ALA A 188 -0.73 21.18 -12.07
CA ALA A 188 0.25 22.27 -12.20
C ALA A 188 -0.36 23.65 -11.91
N ALA A 189 -1.64 23.84 -12.25
CA ALA A 189 -2.39 25.06 -11.96
C ALA A 189 -2.95 25.11 -10.52
N GLY A 190 -2.71 24.09 -9.67
CA GLY A 190 -3.16 24.05 -8.28
C GLY A 190 -4.69 24.05 -8.12
N LYS A 191 -5.44 23.59 -9.13
CA LYS A 191 -6.91 23.63 -9.08
C LYS A 191 -7.43 22.78 -7.92
N GLY A 192 -8.44 23.30 -7.22
CA GLY A 192 -9.05 22.63 -6.06
C GLY A 192 -8.12 22.50 -4.85
N GLY A 193 -6.99 23.23 -4.81
CA GLY A 193 -5.97 23.07 -3.77
C GLY A 193 -5.22 21.74 -3.85
N CYS A 194 -5.29 21.04 -4.99
CA CYS A 194 -4.63 19.77 -5.19
C CYS A 194 -3.16 19.96 -5.57
N LYS A 195 -2.29 19.11 -5.02
CA LYS A 195 -0.87 19.01 -5.39
C LYS A 195 -0.54 17.56 -5.77
N LEU A 196 0.32 17.38 -6.78
CA LEU A 196 0.80 16.05 -7.14
C LEU A 196 1.73 15.52 -6.05
N VAL A 197 1.43 14.33 -5.54
CA VAL A 197 2.23 13.66 -4.50
C VAL A 197 3.06 12.51 -5.09
N TYR A 198 2.43 11.70 -5.92
CA TYR A 198 3.07 10.64 -6.69
C TYR A 198 2.21 10.31 -7.90
N LYS A 199 2.82 9.68 -8.91
CA LYS A 199 2.15 9.18 -10.11
C LYS A 199 2.66 7.78 -10.41
N ILE A 200 1.75 6.84 -10.64
CA ILE A 200 2.09 5.48 -11.08
C ILE A 200 1.39 5.28 -12.41
N GLN A 201 2.16 4.93 -13.43
CA GLN A 201 1.63 4.55 -14.73
C GLN A 201 1.58 3.01 -14.80
N ILE A 202 0.40 2.48 -15.09
CA ILE A 202 0.22 1.05 -15.37
C ILE A 202 0.63 0.82 -16.83
N PRO A 203 1.43 -0.22 -17.13
CA PRO A 203 1.81 -0.53 -18.51
C PRO A 203 0.63 -1.08 -19.33
N GLY A 204 0.68 -0.87 -20.65
CA GLY A 204 -0.41 -1.18 -21.58
C GLY A 204 -1.11 0.08 -22.08
#